data_AF-A0A1M7KI53-F1
#
_entry.id   AF-A0A1M7KI53-F1
#
_cell.length_a   1.000
_cell.length_b   1.000
_cell.length_c   1.000
_cell.angle_alpha   90.00
_cell.angle_beta   90.00
_cell.angle_gamma   90.00
#
_symmetry.space_group_name_H-M   'P 1'
#
loop_
_entity.id
_entity.type
_entity.pdbx_description
1 polymer ?
#
loop_
_entity_poly.entity_id
_entity_poly.type
_entity_poly.pdbx_seq_one_letter_code
_entity_poly.pdbx_strand_id
1 'polypeptide(L)'
;MKGLDFNIKAPLAAVLQASFTVATDTGTIAITDFIPQEQLSTPNNATHVSFRSAFINLDFATGIFDKSYSPISNVLLDQNLITVTLIPEQVPAGSGIQLYLLLIEFYQEVNGIQYSLKSGNYNALNLVEIL
;
A
#
# COMPACT_ATOMS: atom_id res chain seq x y z
N MET A 1 -15.80 0.44 9.28
CA MET A 1 -15.62 1.08 7.96
C MET A 1 -14.22 0.72 7.47
N LYS A 2 -14.09 -0.29 6.61
CA LYS A 2 -12.82 -0.61 5.93
C LYS A 2 -13.05 -0.66 4.43
N GLY A 3 -11.99 -0.53 3.65
CA GLY A 3 -12.04 -0.49 2.19
C GLY A 3 -12.36 0.90 1.61
N LEU A 4 -12.12 1.99 2.35
CA LEU A 4 -12.26 3.33 1.77
C LEU A 4 -11.15 3.56 0.74
N ASP A 5 -11.54 3.73 -0.52
CA ASP A 5 -10.65 4.11 -1.61
C ASP A 5 -10.49 5.63 -1.68
N PHE A 6 -9.25 6.11 -1.55
CA PHE A 6 -8.92 7.53 -1.69
C PHE A 6 -8.73 7.94 -3.16
N ASN A 7 -8.65 6.96 -4.07
CA ASN A 7 -8.67 7.18 -5.51
C ASN A 7 -9.79 6.36 -6.16
N ILE A 8 -10.92 7.02 -6.46
CA ILE A 8 -12.08 6.37 -7.08
C ILE A 8 -11.79 5.78 -8.48
N LYS A 9 -10.74 6.25 -9.16
CA LYS A 9 -10.34 5.72 -10.47
C LYS A 9 -9.52 4.43 -10.37
N ALA A 10 -8.96 4.14 -9.20
CA ALA A 10 -8.07 3.03 -8.95
C ALA A 10 -8.41 2.38 -7.60
N PRO A 11 -9.64 1.85 -7.43
CA PRO A 11 -9.99 1.18 -6.19
C PRO A 11 -9.07 -0.02 -5.96
N LEU A 12 -8.67 -0.28 -4.72
CA LEU A 12 -7.67 -1.29 -4.39
C LEU A 12 -8.04 -2.66 -4.99
N ALA A 13 -9.32 -3.05 -4.93
CA ALA A 13 -9.80 -4.33 -5.47
C ALA A 13 -9.66 -4.44 -7.00
N ALA A 14 -9.60 -3.32 -7.73
CA ALA A 14 -9.32 -3.32 -9.17
C ALA A 14 -7.82 -3.26 -9.48
N VAL A 15 -7.01 -2.73 -8.55
CA VAL A 15 -5.56 -2.60 -8.72
C VAL A 15 -4.82 -3.85 -8.29
N LEU A 16 -5.16 -4.43 -7.14
CA LEU A 16 -4.49 -5.59 -6.54
C LEU A 16 -5.44 -6.80 -6.51
N GLN A 17 -5.11 -7.81 -7.31
CA GLN A 17 -5.84 -9.08 -7.44
C GLN A 17 -5.12 -10.19 -6.64
N ALA A 18 -4.74 -9.87 -5.41
CA ALA A 18 -4.06 -10.77 -4.49
C ALA A 18 -4.64 -10.63 -3.08
N SER A 19 -4.54 -11.71 -2.30
CA SER A 19 -4.92 -11.68 -0.89
C SER A 19 -3.82 -11.02 -0.06
N PHE A 20 -4.21 -10.33 1.01
CA PHE A 20 -3.27 -9.74 1.96
C PHE A 20 -3.79 -9.88 3.39
N THR A 21 -2.88 -9.80 4.36
CA THR A 21 -3.19 -9.82 5.79
C THR A 21 -2.74 -8.54 6.46
N VAL A 22 -3.41 -8.15 7.55
CA VAL A 22 -3.02 -7.04 8.42
C VAL A 22 -2.84 -7.57 9.84
N ALA A 23 -1.62 -7.55 10.35
CA ALA A 23 -1.32 -7.83 11.76
C ALA A 23 -1.56 -6.56 12.58
N THR A 24 -2.67 -6.48 13.28
CA THR A 24 -3.13 -5.23 13.93
C THR A 24 -2.38 -4.87 15.21
N ASP A 25 -1.60 -5.79 15.76
CA ASP A 25 -0.68 -5.53 16.88
C ASP A 25 0.56 -4.74 16.44
N THR A 26 1.06 -4.97 15.23
CA THR A 26 2.27 -4.32 14.69
C THR A 26 2.00 -3.35 13.54
N GLY A 27 0.82 -3.43 12.92
CA GLY A 27 0.49 -2.79 11.66
C GLY A 27 1.17 -3.40 10.44
N THR A 28 1.75 -4.61 10.55
CA THR A 28 2.37 -5.29 9.41
C THR A 28 1.32 -5.68 8.38
N ILE A 29 1.55 -5.31 7.12
CA ILE A 29 0.75 -5.76 5.98
C ILE A 29 1.59 -6.75 5.16
N ALA A 30 1.04 -7.92 4.86
CA ALA A 30 1.73 -8.93 4.04
C ALA A 30 0.86 -9.36 2.85
N ILE A 31 1.47 -9.37 1.66
CA ILE A 31 0.91 -9.92 0.43
C ILE A 31 1.77 -11.14 0.10
N THR A 32 1.24 -12.33 0.38
CA THR A 32 1.92 -13.61 0.18
C THR A 32 1.53 -14.22 -1.15
N ASP A 33 2.37 -15.12 -1.67
CA ASP A 33 2.16 -15.83 -2.94
C ASP A 33 1.73 -14.89 -4.08
N PHE A 34 2.49 -13.79 -4.24
CA PHE A 34 2.17 -12.69 -5.13
C PHE A 34 3.03 -12.73 -6.39
N ILE A 35 2.39 -12.71 -7.56
CA ILE A 35 3.02 -12.59 -8.88
C ILE A 35 2.68 -11.20 -9.45
N PRO A 36 3.61 -10.23 -9.40
CA PRO A 36 3.31 -8.82 -9.73
C PRO A 36 2.73 -8.60 -11.12
N GLN A 37 3.25 -9.28 -12.15
CA GLN A 37 2.78 -9.09 -13.53
C GLN A 37 1.37 -9.65 -13.77
N GLU A 38 0.92 -10.62 -12.98
CA GLU A 38 -0.38 -11.26 -13.16
C GLU A 38 -1.47 -10.63 -12.27
N GLN A 39 -1.09 -10.20 -11.07
CA GLN A 39 -2.03 -9.82 -10.03
C GLN A 39 -2.13 -8.31 -9.81
N LEU A 40 -1.52 -7.50 -10.67
CA LEU A 40 -1.70 -6.04 -10.68
C LEU A 40 -2.34 -5.56 -11.97
N SER A 41 -3.29 -4.64 -11.85
CA SER A 41 -3.71 -3.79 -12.96
C SER A 41 -2.73 -2.63 -13.10
N THR A 42 -1.88 -2.69 -14.12
CA THR A 42 -0.75 -1.75 -14.29
C THR A 42 -0.96 -0.79 -15.45
N PRO A 43 -0.45 0.46 -15.38
CA PRO A 43 -0.39 1.34 -16.55
C PRO A 43 0.50 0.76 -17.66
N ASN A 44 0.27 1.19 -18.90
CA ASN A 44 1.18 0.91 -20.01
C ASN A 44 2.61 1.39 -19.69
N ASN A 45 3.60 0.56 -20.02
CA ASN A 45 5.02 0.80 -19.81
C ASN A 45 5.47 0.86 -18.33
N ALA A 46 4.63 0.45 -17.38
CA ALA A 46 5.09 0.23 -16.01
C ALA A 46 6.13 -0.91 -15.98
N THR A 47 7.21 -0.69 -15.26
CA THR A 47 8.30 -1.66 -15.06
C THR A 47 8.44 -2.06 -13.60
N HIS A 48 8.00 -1.20 -12.70
CA HIS A 48 8.10 -1.37 -11.27
C HIS A 48 6.82 -0.90 -10.59
N VAL A 49 6.59 -1.45 -9.41
CA VAL A 49 5.54 -1.06 -8.48
C VAL A 49 6.18 -0.82 -7.11
N SER A 50 5.72 0.21 -6.41
CA SER A 50 6.06 0.43 -5.01
C SER A 50 4.87 0.13 -4.13
N PHE A 51 5.15 -0.47 -2.98
CA PHE A 51 4.20 -0.68 -1.91
C PHE A 51 4.67 0.04 -0.65
N ARG A 52 3.73 0.63 0.08
CA ARG A 52 3.99 1.24 1.38
C ARG A 52 2.77 1.14 2.27
N SER A 53 2.97 0.88 3.56
CA SER A 53 1.91 0.95 4.56
C SER A 53 2.03 2.20 5.43
N ALA A 54 0.88 2.64 5.95
CA ALA A 54 0.82 3.61 7.03
C ALA A 54 -0.05 3.05 8.16
N PHE A 55 0.46 3.14 9.39
CA PHE A 55 -0.27 2.84 10.61
C PHE A 55 -0.46 4.16 11.37
N ILE A 56 -1.70 4.55 11.62
CA ILE A 56 -2.05 5.82 12.27
C ILE A 56 -2.91 5.53 13.50
N ASN A 57 -2.66 6.25 14.60
CA ASN A 57 -3.56 6.32 15.74
C ASN A 57 -4.12 7.76 15.78
N LEU A 58 -5.44 7.91 15.64
CA LEU A 58 -6.11 9.21 15.54
C LEU A 58 -7.24 9.33 16.56
N ASP A 59 -7.13 10.32 17.45
CA ASP A 59 -8.23 10.75 18.29
C ASP A 59 -9.09 11.77 17.52
N PHE A 60 -10.31 11.37 17.14
CA PHE A 60 -11.22 12.22 16.39
C PHE A 60 -11.82 13.37 17.21
N ALA A 61 -11.85 13.26 18.55
CA ALA A 61 -12.39 14.32 19.40
C ALA A 61 -11.40 15.48 19.55
N THR A 62 -10.11 15.17 19.64
CA THR A 62 -9.04 16.17 19.81
C THR A 62 -8.31 16.51 18.52
N GLY A 63 -8.37 15.64 17.51
CA GLY A 63 -7.60 15.73 16.26
C GLY A 63 -6.12 15.36 16.41
N ILE A 64 -5.69 14.91 17.60
CA ILE A 64 -4.32 14.47 17.84
C ILE A 64 -4.10 13.12 17.16
N PHE A 65 -2.97 12.97 16.47
CA PHE A 65 -2.59 11.69 15.88
C PHE A 65 -1.10 11.40 16.04
N ASP A 66 -0.78 10.12 16.04
CA ASP A 66 0.57 9.60 15.82
C ASP A 66 0.55 8.66 14.61
N LYS A 67 1.69 8.47 13.95
CA LYS A 67 1.79 7.64 12.76
C LYS A 67 3.16 7.01 12.58
N SER A 68 3.16 5.83 11.94
CA SER A 68 4.36 5.16 11.45
C SER A 68 4.13 4.66 10.03
N TYR A 69 5.20 4.60 9.25
CA TYR A 69 5.17 4.09 7.88
C TYR A 69 6.10 2.90 7.76
N SER A 70 5.79 1.98 6.85
CA SER A 70 6.82 1.06 6.40
C SER A 70 7.86 1.79 5.54
N PRO A 71 9.07 1.23 5.40
CA PRO A 71 9.91 1.48 4.24
C PRO A 71 9.13 1.21 2.94
N ILE A 72 9.59 1.82 1.84
CA ILE A 72 9.03 1.55 0.51
C ILE A 72 9.58 0.20 0.04
N SER A 73 8.68 -0.71 -0.31
CA SER A 73 9.03 -1.94 -1.03
C SER A 73 8.91 -1.68 -2.52
N ASN A 74 10.04 -1.62 -3.23
CA ASN A 74 10.07 -1.44 -4.69
C ASN A 74 10.29 -2.80 -5.35
N VAL A 75 9.40 -3.17 -6.27
CA VAL A 75 9.29 -4.50 -6.84
C VAL A 75 9.23 -4.39 -8.36
N LEU A 76 9.96 -5.28 -9.03
CA LEU A 76 9.88 -5.46 -10.49
C LEU A 76 8.52 -6.03 -10.87
N LEU A 77 7.92 -5.51 -11.95
CA LEU A 77 6.71 -6.08 -12.54
C LEU A 77 7.08 -7.27 -13.44
N ASP A 78 7.28 -8.44 -12.82
CA ASP A 78 7.63 -9.69 -13.51
C ASP A 78 6.78 -10.89 -13.04
N GLN A 79 7.12 -12.08 -13.53
CA GLN A 79 6.39 -13.34 -13.26
C GLN A 79 6.93 -14.10 -12.05
N ASN A 80 7.82 -13.50 -11.25
CA ASN A 80 8.37 -14.17 -10.09
C ASN A 80 7.36 -14.19 -8.94
N LEU A 81 7.18 -15.36 -8.33
CA LEU A 81 6.40 -15.50 -7.10
C LEU A 81 7.19 -14.90 -5.93
N ILE A 82 6.62 -13.91 -5.27
CA ILE A 82 7.26 -13.19 -4.16
C ILE A 82 6.30 -13.03 -2.97
N THR A 83 6.86 -12.51 -1.88
CA THR A 83 6.08 -12.00 -0.74
C THR A 83 6.48 -10.55 -0.48
N VAL A 84 5.49 -9.66 -0.42
CA VAL A 84 5.68 -8.26 0.00
C VAL A 84 5.29 -8.14 1.46
N THR A 85 6.23 -7.74 2.32
CA THR A 85 5.96 -7.50 3.76
C THR A 85 6.28 -6.05 4.11
N LEU A 86 5.29 -5.33 4.61
CA LEU A 86 5.35 -3.91 4.94
C LEU A 86 5.25 -3.75 6.46
N ILE A 87 6.39 -3.46 7.11
CA ILE A 87 6.49 -3.36 8.56
C ILE A 87 6.66 -1.88 8.93
N PRO A 88 5.68 -1.25 9.60
CA PRO A 88 5.87 0.08 10.19
C PRO A 88 7.02 0.09 11.21
N GLU A 89 7.76 1.18 11.29
CA GLU A 89 8.91 1.31 12.19
C GLU A 89 8.55 1.15 13.68
N GLN A 90 7.31 1.49 14.05
CA GLN A 90 6.80 1.39 15.41
C GLN A 90 5.27 1.39 15.43
N VAL A 91 4.69 0.94 16.53
CA VAL A 91 3.26 1.09 16.81
C VAL A 91 3.00 2.55 17.22
N PRO A 92 2.12 3.29 16.53
CA PRO A 92 1.81 4.67 16.89
C PRO A 92 1.19 4.76 18.28
N ALA A 93 1.66 5.73 19.07
CA ALA A 93 1.18 5.97 20.42
C ALA A 93 -0.23 6.59 20.42
N GLY A 94 -0.94 6.43 21.54
CA GLY A 94 -2.26 7.02 21.76
C GLY A 94 -3.36 5.99 21.99
N SER A 95 -4.55 6.47 22.29
CA SER A 95 -5.74 5.66 22.56
C SER A 95 -6.89 5.98 21.60
N GLY A 96 -6.59 6.59 20.45
CA GLY A 96 -7.55 6.88 19.40
C GLY A 96 -7.84 5.66 18.52
N ILE A 97 -8.50 5.92 17.40
CA ILE A 97 -8.82 4.93 16.38
C ILE A 97 -7.57 4.61 15.58
N GLN A 98 -7.34 3.33 15.36
CA GLN A 98 -6.23 2.82 14.57
C GLN A 98 -6.64 2.68 13.11
N LEU A 99 -5.85 3.26 12.21
CA LEU A 99 -6.08 3.22 10.76
C LEU A 99 -4.88 2.57 10.08
N TYR A 100 -5.15 1.60 9.23
CA TYR A 100 -4.14 0.87 8.47
C TYR A 100 -4.35 1.15 6.99
N LEU A 101 -3.37 1.77 6.34
CA LEU A 101 -3.46 2.13 4.93
C LEU A 101 -2.43 1.38 4.10
N LEU A 102 -2.82 1.04 2.87
CA LEU A 102 -1.95 0.48 1.84
C LEU A 102 -1.89 1.45 0.66
N LEU A 103 -0.67 1.80 0.26
CA LEU A 103 -0.35 2.60 -0.92
C LEU A 103 0.34 1.72 -1.98
N ILE A 104 -0.12 1.84 -3.22
CA ILE A 104 0.45 1.19 -4.41
C ILE A 104 0.71 2.27 -5.47
N GLU A 105 1.94 2.37 -5.97
CA GLU A 105 2.31 3.33 -7.02
C GLU A 105 3.15 2.68 -8.12
N PHE A 106 3.00 3.12 -9.37
CA PHE A 106 3.68 2.54 -10.53
C PHE A 106 4.79 3.42 -11.09
N TYR A 107 5.84 2.80 -11.63
CA TYR A 107 7.01 3.48 -12.17
C TYR A 107 7.47 2.85 -13.49
N GLN A 108 8.01 3.69 -14.37
CA GLN A 108 8.76 3.28 -15.55
C GLN A 108 10.24 3.55 -15.34
N GLU A 109 11.07 2.54 -15.53
CA GLU A 109 12.51 2.68 -15.54
C GLU A 109 13.01 3.01 -16.95
N VAL A 110 13.83 4.06 -17.05
CA VAL A 110 14.50 4.45 -18.29
C VAL A 110 15.95 4.73 -17.94
N ASN A 111 16.88 4.00 -18.56
CA ASN A 111 18.33 4.12 -18.32
C ASN A 111 18.73 4.01 -16.84
N GLY A 112 18.09 3.09 -16.10
CA GLY A 112 18.35 2.86 -14.67
C GLY A 112 17.75 3.91 -13.73
N ILE A 113 16.92 4.83 -14.24
CA ILE A 113 16.20 5.81 -13.42
C ILE A 113 14.70 5.50 -13.46
N GLN A 114 14.08 5.36 -12.29
CA GLN A 114 12.65 5.14 -12.17
C GLN A 114 11.86 6.45 -12.08
N TYR A 115 10.90 6.61 -12.99
CA TYR A 115 10.00 7.74 -13.07
C TYR A 115 8.59 7.32 -12.68
N SER A 116 7.99 8.04 -11.72
CA SER A 116 6.63 7.79 -11.28
C SER A 116 5.62 8.03 -12.41
N LEU A 117 4.75 7.06 -12.65
CA LEU A 117 3.67 7.15 -13.64
C LEU A 117 2.45 7.83 -13.03
N LYS A 118 2.49 9.16 -12.93
CA LYS A 118 1.47 10.00 -12.30
C LYS A 118 0.22 10.24 -13.14
N SER A 119 -0.32 9.19 -13.76
CA SER A 119 -1.56 9.28 -14.55
C SER A 119 -2.81 9.50 -13.70
N GLY A 120 -2.73 9.24 -12.38
CA GLY A 120 -3.87 9.31 -11.45
C GLY A 120 -4.90 8.19 -11.62
N ASN A 121 -4.73 7.30 -12.61
CA ASN A 121 -5.70 6.26 -12.94
C ASN A 121 -5.36 4.88 -12.36
N TYR A 122 -4.17 4.70 -11.78
CA TYR A 122 -3.70 3.37 -11.34
C TYR A 122 -3.18 3.33 -9.91
N ASN A 123 -2.70 4.44 -9.35
CA ASN A 123 -2.19 4.43 -7.98
C ASN A 123 -3.35 4.27 -6.99
N ALA A 124 -3.25 3.29 -6.10
CA ALA A 124 -4.25 3.01 -5.08
C ALA A 124 -3.75 3.48 -3.71
N LEU A 125 -4.61 4.20 -2.98
CA LEU A 125 -4.49 4.39 -1.54
C LEU A 125 -5.81 3.95 -0.92
N ASN A 126 -5.75 3.00 0.00
CA ASN A 126 -6.93 2.41 0.61
C ASN A 126 -6.77 2.23 2.12
N LEU A 127 -7.84 2.46 2.88
CA LEU A 127 -7.94 2.11 4.30
C LEU A 127 -8.28 0.62 4.43
N VAL A 128 -7.25 -0.22 4.57
CA VAL A 128 -7.40 -1.68 4.53
C VAL A 128 -7.95 -2.26 5.84
N GLU A 129 -7.76 -1.58 6.96
CA GLU A 129 -8.35 -1.97 8.26
C GLU A 129 -8.55 -0.75 9.17
N ILE A 130 -9.50 -0.86 10.11
CA ILE A 130 -9.78 0.12 11.16
C ILE A 130 -10.06 -0.59 12.48
N LEU A 131 -9.53 -0.09 13.60
CA LEU A 131 -9.85 -0.54 14.96
C LEU A 131 -10.20 0.62 15.88
#